data_AF-M4SXW5-F1
#
_entry.id   AF-M4SXW5-F1
#
_cell.length_a   1.000
_cell.length_b   1.000
_cell.length_c   1.000
_cell.angle_alpha   90.00
_cell.angle_beta   90.00
_cell.angle_gamma   90.00
#
_symmetry.space_group_name_H-M   'P 1'
#
loop_
_entity.id
_entity.type
_entity.pdbx_description
1 polymer ?
#
loop_
_entity_poly.entity_id
_entity_poly.type
_entity_poly.pdbx_seq_one_letter_code
_entity_poly.pdbx_strand_id
1 'polypeptide(L)'
;LFTHAGKNGFSTQWLFTSSFDWITGARTARQFYRRHTVRLAAARAERKVHNQVIHNRHGVPEIGPRPKRRQHHYGLEAGHKSDKLLVAHNSNGFSHASSQPVAFSILGGYLEIKNTDTPPTTAEAAQLIDLENEATKPWAMAHDATAKILKASDSRITNQTGKPSDRTALFNAAQATIKKLGNTPEPNSASETLKAVFGADEKEKIDDTEAELNSEIIPQGVAGLTKDTPLGSIDNLQTLNDILTYYEWKAAEGIAKLKQEASISSKKQEIKETDCKKIANPQDCKPEVGCKYNETSKACEEDPKSPVVKTNKET
;
A
#
# COMPACT_ATOMS: atom_id res chain seq x y z
N LEU A 1 23.68 45.47 -40.06
CA LEU A 1 23.29 45.34 -38.64
C LEU A 1 21.96 44.59 -38.60
N PHE A 2 21.93 43.50 -37.83
CA PHE A 2 20.88 42.49 -37.66
C PHE A 2 20.66 41.47 -38.80
N THR A 3 21.05 40.23 -38.49
CA THR A 3 20.81 38.98 -39.23
C THR A 3 19.73 38.14 -38.54
N HIS A 4 19.02 37.36 -39.38
CA HIS A 4 17.94 36.40 -39.17
C HIS A 4 17.93 35.52 -37.90
N ALA A 5 16.73 35.19 -37.41
CA ALA A 5 16.14 33.82 -37.43
C ALA A 5 14.83 33.74 -36.61
N GLY A 6 13.69 33.62 -37.28
CA GLY A 6 12.38 33.33 -36.67
C GLY A 6 12.13 31.83 -36.60
N LYS A 7 12.04 31.30 -35.37
CA LYS A 7 11.75 29.90 -35.05
C LYS A 7 10.24 29.63 -35.13
N ASN A 8 9.79 28.89 -36.14
CA ASN A 8 8.56 28.11 -36.10
C ASN A 8 8.96 26.64 -36.00
N GLY A 9 8.94 26.08 -34.79
CA GLY A 9 9.40 24.71 -34.55
C GLY A 9 9.37 24.33 -33.07
N PHE A 10 8.24 24.55 -32.39
CA PHE A 10 8.03 24.14 -31.00
C PHE A 10 6.53 23.86 -30.82
N SER A 11 6.03 22.70 -31.24
CA SER A 11 4.67 22.28 -30.85
C SER A 11 4.44 20.78 -30.94
N THR A 12 5.05 20.06 -31.89
CA THR A 12 4.77 18.63 -32.09
C THR A 12 5.70 17.67 -31.33
N GLN A 13 6.85 18.15 -30.86
CA GLN A 13 7.84 17.28 -30.19
C GLN A 13 7.56 17.04 -28.70
N TRP A 14 6.70 17.87 -28.07
CA TRP A 14 6.29 17.72 -26.66
C TRP A 14 5.15 16.71 -26.43
N LEU A 15 4.36 16.41 -27.47
CA LEU A 15 3.23 15.47 -27.36
C LEU A 15 3.66 14.00 -27.45
N PHE A 16 4.79 13.71 -28.11
CA PHE A 16 5.31 12.35 -28.25
C PHE A 16 6.14 11.89 -27.04
N THR A 17 6.81 12.78 -26.32
CA THR A 17 7.56 12.45 -25.10
C THR A 17 6.62 12.20 -23.91
N SER A 18 5.56 13.00 -23.77
CA SER A 18 4.54 12.84 -22.71
C SER A 18 3.79 11.49 -22.79
N SER A 19 3.53 10.99 -23.99
CA SER A 19 2.79 9.74 -24.20
C SER A 19 3.61 8.48 -23.89
N PHE A 20 4.94 8.54 -24.07
CA PHE A 20 5.85 7.44 -23.73
C PHE A 20 6.17 7.38 -22.22
N ASP A 21 6.18 8.53 -21.54
CA ASP A 21 6.35 8.60 -20.08
C ASP A 21 5.17 7.98 -19.32
N TRP A 22 3.95 8.09 -19.85
CA TRP A 22 2.77 7.49 -19.24
C TRP A 22 2.75 5.95 -19.31
N ILE A 23 3.24 5.36 -20.42
CA ILE A 23 3.27 3.91 -20.64
C ILE A 23 4.34 3.22 -19.77
N THR A 24 5.45 3.92 -19.52
CA THR A 24 6.53 3.42 -18.66
C THR A 24 6.20 3.61 -17.17
N GLY A 25 5.49 4.70 -16.84
CA GLY A 25 4.87 4.93 -15.53
C GLY A 25 3.82 3.87 -15.19
N ALA A 26 2.95 3.51 -16.14
CA ALA A 26 1.87 2.53 -15.94
C ALA A 26 2.37 1.10 -15.66
N ARG A 27 3.49 0.66 -16.27
CA ARG A 27 4.11 -0.64 -15.97
C ARG A 27 4.77 -0.67 -14.59
N THR A 28 5.27 0.46 -14.11
CA THR A 28 5.94 0.58 -12.80
C THR A 28 4.91 0.77 -11.67
N ALA A 29 3.84 1.52 -11.92
CA ALA A 29 2.65 1.60 -11.08
C ALA A 29 1.99 0.23 -10.89
N ARG A 30 1.97 -0.63 -11.93
CA ARG A 30 1.44 -2.00 -11.84
C ARG A 30 2.19 -2.89 -10.84
N GLN A 31 3.49 -2.69 -10.65
CA GLN A 31 4.27 -3.41 -9.61
C GLN A 31 4.17 -2.77 -8.23
N PHE A 32 3.98 -1.45 -8.15
CA PHE A 32 3.81 -0.72 -6.90
C PHE A 32 2.41 -0.96 -6.30
N TYR A 33 1.36 -0.93 -7.13
CA TYR A 33 -0.03 -1.16 -6.73
C TYR A 33 -0.22 -2.59 -6.20
N ARG A 34 0.34 -3.63 -6.86
CA ARG A 34 0.28 -5.02 -6.38
C ARG A 34 0.96 -5.27 -5.02
N ARG A 35 1.93 -4.43 -4.61
CA ARG A 35 2.59 -4.54 -3.30
C ARG A 35 1.92 -3.69 -2.22
N HIS A 36 1.22 -2.61 -2.59
CA HIS A 36 0.54 -1.72 -1.64
C HIS A 36 -0.91 -2.12 -1.34
N THR A 37 -1.65 -2.68 -2.32
CA THR A 37 -3.06 -3.09 -2.11
C THR A 37 -3.21 -4.28 -1.15
N VAL A 38 -2.22 -5.17 -1.10
CA VAL A 38 -2.15 -6.25 -0.09
C VAL A 38 -1.94 -5.69 1.33
N ARG A 39 -1.32 -4.51 1.47
CA ARG A 39 -1.07 -3.86 2.78
C ARG A 39 -2.23 -2.99 3.25
N LEU A 40 -2.96 -2.34 2.35
CA LEU A 40 -4.12 -1.51 2.71
C LEU A 40 -5.35 -2.35 3.13
N ALA A 41 -5.58 -3.51 2.49
CA ALA A 41 -6.70 -4.39 2.82
C ALA A 41 -6.53 -5.08 4.19
N ALA A 42 -5.28 -5.33 4.62
CA ALA A 42 -4.99 -5.90 5.94
C ALA A 42 -5.24 -4.90 7.09
N ALA A 43 -5.03 -3.60 6.86
CA ALA A 43 -5.14 -2.58 7.90
C ALA A 43 -6.58 -2.22 8.33
N ARG A 44 -7.60 -2.59 7.54
CA ARG A 44 -9.01 -2.23 7.80
C ARG A 44 -9.85 -3.38 8.40
N ALA A 45 -9.42 -4.63 8.26
CA ALA A 45 -10.16 -5.81 8.69
C ALA A 45 -10.06 -6.13 10.20
N GLU A 46 -9.07 -5.61 10.93
CA GLU A 46 -8.80 -6.06 12.31
C GLU A 46 -9.45 -5.21 13.43
N ARG A 47 -10.35 -4.28 13.08
CA ARG A 47 -11.01 -3.42 14.08
C ARG A 47 -12.12 -4.12 14.90
N LYS A 48 -12.27 -5.46 14.82
CA LYS A 48 -13.39 -6.20 15.45
C LYS A 48 -13.02 -7.39 16.35
N VAL A 49 -11.75 -7.64 16.66
CA VAL A 49 -11.39 -8.64 17.68
C VAL A 49 -10.60 -7.94 18.78
N HIS A 50 -11.32 -7.21 19.62
CA HIS A 50 -10.82 -6.72 20.90
C HIS A 50 -11.57 -7.46 22.00
N ASN A 51 -10.96 -8.52 22.53
CA ASN A 51 -11.23 -8.93 23.91
C ASN A 51 -10.06 -9.71 24.51
N GLN A 52 -9.58 -9.18 25.63
CA GLN A 52 -8.84 -9.81 26.73
C GLN A 52 -7.54 -10.56 26.40
N VAL A 53 -6.40 -9.88 26.63
CA VAL A 53 -5.51 -10.06 27.81
C VAL A 53 -4.60 -8.82 27.86
N ILE A 54 -4.70 -8.02 28.93
CA ILE A 54 -3.79 -6.87 29.14
C ILE A 54 -2.54 -7.37 29.87
N HIS A 55 -1.52 -7.77 29.11
CA HIS A 55 -0.14 -7.79 29.61
C HIS A 55 0.51 -6.45 29.24
N ASN A 56 0.81 -5.65 30.26
CA ASN A 56 1.48 -4.37 30.06
C ASN A 56 2.96 -4.59 29.80
N ARG A 57 3.59 -3.62 29.09
CA ARG A 57 5.04 -3.59 28.78
C ARG A 57 5.95 -3.54 30.02
N HIS A 58 5.36 -3.42 31.20
CA HIS A 58 6.00 -3.33 32.51
C HIS A 58 5.75 -4.57 33.39
N GLY A 59 5.28 -5.67 32.80
CA GLY A 59 4.89 -6.90 33.49
C GLY A 59 3.38 -7.09 33.55
N VAL A 60 2.93 -8.14 34.26
CA VAL A 60 1.50 -8.36 34.50
C VAL A 60 1.03 -7.37 35.56
N PRO A 61 0.20 -6.37 35.21
CA PRO A 61 -0.03 -5.20 36.06
C PRO A 61 -0.76 -5.52 37.38
N GLU A 62 -1.31 -6.72 37.53
CA GLU A 62 -2.00 -7.18 38.74
C GLU A 62 -1.22 -8.20 39.57
N ILE A 63 -0.02 -8.60 39.13
CA ILE A 63 0.80 -9.65 39.75
C ILE A 63 2.07 -9.04 40.38
N GLY A 64 1.93 -7.90 41.06
CA GLY A 64 3.01 -7.29 41.83
C GLY A 64 2.90 -7.61 43.32
N PRO A 65 4.01 -7.75 44.07
CA PRO A 65 3.93 -7.79 45.53
C PRO A 65 3.46 -6.42 46.02
N ARG A 66 2.27 -6.37 46.62
CA ARG A 66 1.80 -5.13 47.25
C ARG A 66 2.71 -4.80 48.43
N PRO A 67 3.09 -3.52 48.60
CA PRO A 67 4.05 -3.11 49.62
C PRO A 67 3.53 -3.45 51.01
N LYS A 68 4.44 -3.87 51.88
CA LYS A 68 4.29 -4.25 53.30
C LYS A 68 3.35 -3.31 54.09
N ARG A 69 2.04 -3.42 53.91
CA ARG A 69 1.01 -2.80 54.75
C ARG A 69 0.21 -3.90 55.43
N ARG A 70 0.76 -4.31 56.58
CA ARG A 70 0.22 -5.27 57.56
C ARG A 70 -0.03 -6.67 57.02
N GLN A 71 0.48 -7.66 57.74
CA GLN A 71 0.51 -9.09 57.45
C GLN A 71 -0.89 -9.76 57.47
N HIS A 72 -1.88 -9.26 56.71
CA HIS A 72 -3.27 -9.77 56.75
C HIS A 72 -3.87 -10.17 55.39
N HIS A 73 -3.08 -10.33 54.32
CA HIS A 73 -3.65 -10.68 53.00
C HIS A 73 -3.41 -12.10 52.50
N TYR A 74 -2.62 -12.89 53.23
CA TYR A 74 -2.59 -14.35 53.08
C TYR A 74 -2.49 -15.03 54.47
N GLY A 75 -3.08 -14.37 55.47
CA GLY A 75 -2.95 -14.74 56.87
C GLY A 75 -3.80 -15.95 57.23
N LEU A 76 -3.13 -16.99 57.75
CA LEU A 76 -3.67 -17.92 58.72
C LEU A 76 -4.19 -17.12 59.94
N GLU A 77 -5.41 -16.61 59.87
CA GLU A 77 -6.14 -16.25 61.08
C GLU A 77 -6.67 -17.54 61.70
N ALA A 78 -6.31 -17.74 62.97
CA ALA A 78 -6.82 -18.81 63.81
C ALA A 78 -8.35 -18.69 63.90
N GLY A 79 -9.06 -19.35 62.98
CA GLY A 79 -10.53 -19.33 62.94
C GLY A 79 -11.18 -19.65 61.59
N HIS A 80 -10.47 -19.51 60.46
CA HIS A 80 -11.03 -19.79 59.14
C HIS A 80 -10.30 -20.94 58.45
N LYS A 81 -11.05 -21.75 57.66
CA LYS A 81 -10.60 -22.97 56.96
C LYS A 81 -9.16 -22.83 56.49
N SER A 82 -8.23 -23.55 57.12
CA SER A 82 -6.83 -23.49 56.75
C SER A 82 -6.64 -24.15 55.39
N ASP A 83 -6.22 -23.36 54.40
CA ASP A 83 -5.81 -23.88 53.09
C ASP A 83 -4.45 -24.58 53.26
N LYS A 84 -4.52 -25.82 53.75
CA LYS A 84 -3.35 -26.67 54.05
C LYS A 84 -2.43 -26.85 52.84
N LEU A 85 -2.93 -26.68 51.62
CA LEU A 85 -2.15 -26.82 50.38
C LEU A 85 -1.06 -25.74 50.23
N LEU A 86 -1.20 -24.59 50.87
CA LEU A 86 -0.28 -23.45 50.69
C LEU A 86 0.93 -23.44 51.64
N VAL A 87 1.00 -24.40 52.57
CA VAL A 87 2.11 -24.56 53.52
C VAL A 87 2.53 -26.03 53.50
N ALA A 88 3.82 -26.31 53.31
CA ALA A 88 4.35 -27.67 53.25
C ALA A 88 4.90 -28.17 54.59
N HIS A 89 4.40 -27.61 55.70
CA HIS A 89 4.78 -27.91 57.08
C HIS A 89 3.82 -28.92 57.75
N ASN A 90 4.28 -29.70 58.73
CA ASN A 90 3.45 -30.72 59.40
C ASN A 90 2.49 -30.19 60.48
N SER A 91 2.64 -28.93 60.91
CA SER A 91 1.73 -28.33 61.91
C SER A 91 0.45 -27.76 61.28
N ASN A 92 0.58 -26.87 60.30
CA ASN A 92 -0.56 -26.15 59.69
C ASN A 92 -0.70 -26.38 58.18
N GLY A 93 0.17 -27.22 57.60
CA GLY A 93 0.23 -27.50 56.18
C GLY A 93 -0.36 -28.84 55.76
N PHE A 94 -0.12 -29.22 54.50
CA PHE A 94 -0.62 -30.48 53.93
C PHE A 94 0.22 -31.70 54.33
N SER A 95 1.42 -31.47 54.87
CA SER A 95 2.31 -32.52 55.35
C SER A 95 1.78 -33.13 56.66
N HIS A 96 1.92 -34.43 56.86
CA HIS A 96 1.35 -35.12 58.02
C HIS A 96 2.39 -35.45 59.11
N ALA A 97 3.36 -36.34 58.83
CA ALA A 97 4.33 -36.79 59.83
C ALA A 97 5.54 -35.83 59.96
N SER A 98 6.01 -35.30 58.83
CA SER A 98 7.14 -34.37 58.75
C SER A 98 6.91 -33.36 57.64
N SER A 99 7.46 -32.16 57.77
CA SER A 99 7.47 -31.14 56.71
C SER A 99 8.15 -31.67 55.44
N GLN A 100 7.83 -31.07 54.29
CA GLN A 100 8.55 -31.39 53.05
C GLN A 100 10.03 -31.04 53.20
N PRO A 101 10.94 -31.82 52.57
CA PRO A 101 12.38 -31.63 52.76
C PRO A 101 12.87 -30.28 52.23
N VAL A 102 12.19 -29.71 51.23
CA VAL A 102 12.52 -28.41 50.63
C VAL A 102 11.26 -27.63 50.28
N ALA A 103 11.38 -26.30 50.22
CA ALA A 103 10.40 -25.45 49.56
C ALA A 103 10.36 -25.75 48.06
N PHE A 104 9.21 -25.56 47.43
CA PHE A 104 9.03 -25.83 46.01
C PHE A 104 8.10 -24.81 45.36
N SER A 105 8.30 -24.58 44.07
CA SER A 105 7.50 -23.61 43.31
C SER A 105 6.41 -24.28 42.49
N ILE A 106 5.26 -23.63 42.42
CA ILE A 106 4.12 -24.00 41.59
C ILE A 106 3.75 -22.83 40.66
N LEU A 107 2.76 -23.02 39.79
CA LEU A 107 2.29 -21.99 38.84
C LEU A 107 3.43 -21.43 37.96
N GLY A 108 4.27 -22.32 37.44
CA GLY A 108 5.40 -21.95 36.57
C GLY A 108 6.43 -21.05 37.28
N GLY A 109 6.67 -21.27 38.57
CA GLY A 109 7.64 -20.49 39.36
C GLY A 109 7.07 -19.26 40.05
N TYR A 110 5.78 -18.95 39.84
CA TYR A 110 5.20 -17.74 40.41
C TYR A 110 5.01 -17.83 41.92
N LEU A 111 4.58 -18.98 42.45
CA LEU A 111 4.26 -19.14 43.86
C LEU A 111 5.15 -20.22 44.49
N GLU A 112 5.92 -19.83 45.51
CA GLU A 112 6.78 -20.74 46.26
C GLU A 112 6.07 -21.16 47.56
N ILE A 113 5.80 -22.47 47.67
CA ILE A 113 5.27 -23.09 48.87
C ILE A 113 6.43 -23.36 49.83
N LYS A 114 6.35 -22.76 51.03
CA LYS A 114 7.38 -22.90 52.06
C LYS A 114 7.23 -24.22 52.81
N ASN A 115 8.35 -24.83 53.15
CA ASN A 115 8.41 -26.00 54.03
C ASN A 115 8.46 -25.64 55.53
N THR A 116 8.46 -24.35 55.86
CA THR A 116 8.28 -23.82 57.21
C THR A 116 6.83 -23.34 57.38
N ASP A 117 6.42 -23.10 58.63
CA ASP A 117 5.09 -22.58 58.96
C ASP A 117 4.97 -21.08 58.65
N THR A 118 5.23 -20.72 57.40
CA THR A 118 5.17 -19.36 56.89
C THR A 118 4.33 -19.31 55.62
N PRO A 119 3.64 -18.18 55.34
CA PRO A 119 2.88 -18.02 54.11
C PRO A 119 3.75 -18.20 52.86
N PRO A 120 3.17 -18.62 51.73
CA PRO A 120 3.90 -18.74 50.48
C PRO A 120 4.42 -17.37 50.00
N THR A 121 5.49 -17.38 49.20
CA THR A 121 6.05 -16.16 48.59
C THR A 121 5.81 -16.14 47.09
N THR A 122 5.60 -14.95 46.53
CA THR A 122 5.40 -14.77 45.08
C THR A 122 6.68 -14.27 44.42
N ALA A 123 6.94 -14.69 43.20
CA ALA A 123 7.99 -14.11 42.36
C ALA A 123 7.72 -12.64 42.05
N GLU A 124 8.78 -11.85 41.98
CA GLU A 124 8.75 -10.43 41.64
C GLU A 124 8.52 -10.22 40.15
N ALA A 125 7.90 -9.10 39.76
CA ALA A 125 7.61 -8.81 38.35
C ALA A 125 8.87 -8.85 37.46
N ALA A 126 10.02 -8.43 37.97
CA ALA A 126 11.30 -8.49 37.25
C ALA A 126 11.73 -9.94 36.94
N GLN A 127 11.44 -10.90 37.83
CA GLN A 127 11.73 -12.32 37.62
C GLN A 127 10.79 -12.92 36.57
N LEU A 128 9.53 -12.46 36.53
CA LEU A 128 8.52 -12.96 35.57
C LEU A 128 8.78 -12.54 34.12
N ILE A 129 9.71 -11.60 33.88
CA ILE A 129 10.09 -11.15 32.53
C ILE A 129 11.54 -11.49 32.18
N ASP A 130 12.28 -12.10 33.10
CA ASP A 130 13.67 -12.50 32.93
C ASP A 130 13.74 -13.90 32.30
N LEU A 131 14.22 -13.96 31.06
CA LEU A 131 14.36 -15.22 30.31
C LEU A 131 15.49 -16.12 30.85
N GLU A 132 16.43 -15.56 31.61
CA GLU A 132 17.54 -16.31 32.22
C GLU A 132 17.10 -17.01 33.53
N ASN A 133 15.98 -16.57 34.11
CA ASN A 133 15.44 -17.18 35.31
C ASN A 133 14.68 -18.47 34.99
N GLU A 134 15.36 -19.62 35.14
CA GLU A 134 14.77 -20.93 34.89
C GLU A 134 13.52 -21.23 35.74
N ALA A 135 13.39 -20.64 36.94
CA ALA A 135 12.23 -20.88 37.80
C ALA A 135 10.95 -20.29 37.20
N THR A 136 11.03 -19.07 36.66
CA THR A 136 9.90 -18.28 36.12
C THR A 136 9.87 -18.24 34.59
N LYS A 137 10.71 -19.05 33.92
CA LYS A 137 10.88 -19.09 32.47
C LYS A 137 9.59 -19.18 31.66
N PRO A 138 8.56 -19.97 32.06
CA PRO A 138 7.29 -19.99 31.32
C PRO A 138 6.61 -18.61 31.25
N TRP A 139 6.69 -17.81 32.30
CA TRP A 139 6.17 -16.44 32.32
C TRP A 139 6.99 -15.50 31.44
N ALA A 140 8.31 -15.58 31.54
CA ALA A 140 9.20 -14.74 30.75
C ALA A 140 9.05 -15.01 29.24
N MET A 141 8.92 -16.29 28.85
CA MET A 141 8.64 -16.67 27.46
C MET A 141 7.29 -16.14 26.98
N ALA A 142 6.23 -16.24 27.80
CA ALA A 142 4.91 -15.73 27.42
C ALA A 142 4.92 -14.20 27.27
N HIS A 143 5.60 -13.48 28.17
CA HIS A 143 5.76 -12.03 28.09
C HIS A 143 6.56 -11.61 26.84
N ASP A 144 7.71 -12.24 26.59
CA ASP A 144 8.53 -11.98 25.40
C ASP A 144 7.78 -12.27 24.10
N ALA A 145 7.07 -13.40 24.01
CA ALA A 145 6.24 -13.73 22.85
C ALA A 145 5.16 -12.66 22.62
N THR A 146 4.48 -12.22 23.68
CA THR A 146 3.44 -11.18 23.60
C THR A 146 4.02 -9.84 23.18
N ALA A 147 5.21 -9.48 23.68
CA ALA A 147 5.90 -8.25 23.31
C ALA A 147 6.30 -8.22 21.82
N LYS A 148 6.53 -9.39 21.22
CA LYS A 148 6.88 -9.56 19.80
C LYS A 148 5.69 -9.59 18.84
N ILE A 149 4.46 -9.71 19.36
CA ILE A 149 3.26 -9.65 18.52
C ILE A 149 3.20 -8.30 17.82
N LEU A 150 3.15 -8.36 16.49
CA LEU A 150 2.97 -7.21 15.62
C LEU A 150 1.68 -6.49 15.98
N LYS A 151 1.78 -5.20 16.28
CA LYS A 151 0.62 -4.35 16.54
C LYS A 151 0.21 -3.64 15.26
N ALA A 152 -1.08 -3.32 15.11
CA ALA A 152 -1.60 -2.53 13.99
C ALA A 152 -0.86 -1.19 13.78
N SER A 153 -0.22 -0.66 14.82
CA SER A 153 0.59 0.56 14.79
C SER A 153 2.07 0.34 14.44
N ASP A 154 2.49 -0.89 14.15
CA ASP A 154 3.88 -1.21 13.82
C ASP A 154 4.23 -0.64 12.44
N SER A 155 5.37 0.05 12.35
CA SER A 155 5.83 0.74 11.14
C SER A 155 6.02 -0.16 9.93
N ARG A 156 6.14 -1.48 10.14
CA ARG A 156 6.20 -2.48 9.05
C ARG A 156 4.87 -2.65 8.33
N ILE A 157 3.75 -2.30 8.98
CA ILE A 157 2.40 -2.48 8.44
C ILE A 157 1.58 -1.18 8.37
N THR A 158 2.11 -0.06 8.88
CA THR A 158 1.52 1.27 8.67
C THR A 158 2.18 2.02 7.51
N ASN A 159 1.45 2.97 6.93
CA ASN A 159 2.02 3.89 5.95
C ASN A 159 3.07 4.81 6.59
N GLN A 160 4.08 5.19 5.80
CA GLN A 160 5.00 6.26 6.17
C GLN A 160 4.27 7.61 6.15
N THR A 161 4.59 8.47 7.11
CA THR A 161 3.96 9.80 7.28
C THR A 161 4.97 10.92 7.03
N GLY A 162 4.49 12.15 6.92
CA GLY A 162 5.31 13.32 6.62
C GLY A 162 5.29 13.70 5.15
N LYS A 163 6.15 14.64 4.77
CA LYS A 163 6.30 15.14 3.41
C LYS A 163 6.80 14.06 2.44
N PRO A 164 6.59 14.21 1.12
CA PRO A 164 6.98 13.20 0.12
C PRO A 164 8.40 12.69 0.23
N SER A 165 9.38 13.60 0.40
CA SER A 165 10.79 13.22 0.44
C SER A 165 11.21 12.45 1.71
N ASP A 166 10.48 12.61 2.82
CA ASP A 166 10.75 11.90 4.08
C ASP A 166 10.24 10.44 4.04
N ARG A 167 9.32 10.13 3.12
CA ARG A 167 8.79 8.78 2.95
C ARG A 167 9.80 7.93 2.15
N THR A 168 10.70 7.27 2.86
CA THR A 168 11.81 6.47 2.27
C THR A 168 11.36 5.51 1.16
N ALA A 169 10.20 4.86 1.29
CA ALA A 169 9.69 3.94 0.26
C ALA A 169 9.31 4.68 -1.03
N LEU A 170 8.67 5.85 -0.89
CA LEU A 170 8.29 6.73 -2.00
C LEU A 170 9.52 7.35 -2.65
N PHE A 171 10.47 7.85 -1.85
CA PHE A 171 11.75 8.39 -2.33
C PHE A 171 12.56 7.35 -3.13
N ASN A 172 12.67 6.12 -2.62
CA ASN A 172 13.36 5.03 -3.31
C ASN A 172 12.63 4.62 -4.60
N ALA A 173 11.29 4.65 -4.62
CA ALA A 173 10.52 4.37 -5.82
C ALA A 173 10.74 5.45 -6.91
N ALA A 174 10.81 6.73 -6.52
CA ALA A 174 11.14 7.83 -7.43
C ALA A 174 12.54 7.63 -8.02
N GLN A 175 13.56 7.35 -7.19
CA GLN A 175 14.92 7.04 -7.67
C GLN A 175 14.95 5.87 -8.65
N ALA A 176 14.26 4.77 -8.34
CA ALA A 176 14.22 3.59 -9.19
C ALA A 176 13.57 3.89 -10.55
N THR A 177 12.57 4.77 -10.58
CA THR A 177 11.90 5.21 -11.80
C THR A 177 12.80 6.08 -12.66
N ILE A 178 13.50 7.05 -12.05
CA ILE A 178 14.48 7.91 -12.74
C ILE A 178 15.59 7.06 -13.39
N LYS A 179 16.12 6.08 -12.65
CA LYS A 179 17.12 5.14 -13.19
C LYS A 179 16.62 4.38 -14.42
N LYS A 180 15.36 3.94 -14.42
CA LYS A 180 14.76 3.20 -15.56
C LYS A 180 14.60 4.06 -16.80
N LEU A 181 14.46 5.38 -16.65
CA LEU A 181 14.36 6.32 -17.76
C LEU A 181 15.73 6.67 -18.38
N GLY A 182 16.80 6.00 -17.96
CA GLY A 182 18.15 6.20 -18.52
C GLY A 182 18.91 7.37 -17.89
N ASN A 183 18.36 8.00 -16.85
CA ASN A 183 19.01 9.09 -16.14
C ASN A 183 19.80 8.53 -14.94
N THR A 184 21.08 8.91 -14.82
CA THR A 184 21.83 8.71 -13.57
C THR A 184 21.24 9.66 -12.53
N PRO A 185 20.65 9.16 -11.42
CA PRO A 185 20.01 10.03 -10.46
C PRO A 185 21.05 10.88 -9.74
N GLU A 186 21.02 12.18 -9.99
CA GLU A 186 21.76 13.16 -9.20
C GLU A 186 21.25 13.21 -7.75
N PRO A 187 22.06 13.68 -6.77
CA PRO A 187 21.79 13.58 -5.34
C PRO A 187 20.43 14.13 -4.86
N ASN A 188 19.76 14.98 -5.65
CA ASN A 188 18.46 15.58 -5.30
C ASN A 188 17.32 15.28 -6.30
N SER A 189 17.61 14.57 -7.39
CA SER A 189 16.67 14.34 -8.50
C SER A 189 15.34 13.72 -8.07
N ALA A 190 15.36 12.83 -7.06
CA ALA A 190 14.15 12.22 -6.53
C ALA A 190 13.28 13.20 -5.74
N SER A 191 13.88 14.10 -4.96
CA SER A 191 13.13 15.12 -4.22
C SER A 191 12.47 16.12 -5.17
N GLU A 192 13.21 16.57 -6.18
CA GLU A 192 12.67 17.46 -7.22
C GLU A 192 11.55 16.79 -8.02
N THR A 193 11.71 15.52 -8.37
CA THR A 193 10.66 14.73 -9.05
C THR A 193 9.41 14.63 -8.18
N LEU A 194 9.55 14.32 -6.89
CA LEU A 194 8.41 14.25 -5.97
C LEU A 194 7.73 15.61 -5.83
N LYS A 195 8.50 16.69 -5.71
CA LYS A 195 7.96 18.05 -5.69
C LYS A 195 7.21 18.38 -6.98
N ALA A 196 7.70 17.95 -8.14
CA ALA A 196 7.02 18.17 -9.41
C ALA A 196 5.71 17.36 -9.53
N VAL A 197 5.69 16.12 -9.01
CA VAL A 197 4.52 15.25 -9.04
C VAL A 197 3.43 15.72 -8.09
N PHE A 198 3.79 16.09 -6.86
CA PHE A 198 2.84 16.51 -5.82
C PHE A 198 2.63 18.03 -5.76
N GLY A 199 3.33 18.81 -6.59
CA GLY A 199 3.33 20.28 -6.59
C GLY A 199 4.19 20.93 -5.50
N ALA A 200 4.34 20.30 -4.32
CA ALA A 200 5.24 20.73 -3.25
C ALA A 200 5.76 19.54 -2.43
N ASP A 201 6.87 19.72 -1.70
CA ASP A 201 7.39 18.73 -0.75
C ASP A 201 6.81 18.96 0.65
N GLU A 202 5.47 18.90 0.73
CA GLU A 202 4.68 19.17 1.94
C GLU A 202 3.76 17.99 2.21
N LYS A 203 3.46 17.71 3.48
CA LYS A 203 2.61 16.57 3.85
C LYS A 203 1.22 16.71 3.25
N GLU A 204 0.68 17.92 3.31
CA GLU A 204 -0.65 18.32 2.87
C GLU A 204 -0.86 17.98 1.40
N LYS A 205 0.19 18.04 0.57
CA LYS A 205 0.08 17.70 -0.86
C LYS A 205 -0.20 16.23 -1.13
N ILE A 206 0.30 15.34 -0.28
CA ILE A 206 -0.06 13.93 -0.39
C ILE A 206 -1.50 13.74 0.03
N ASP A 207 -1.92 14.38 1.13
CA ASP A 207 -3.27 14.27 1.65
C ASP A 207 -4.30 14.83 0.62
N ASP A 208 -3.98 15.96 -0.03
CA ASP A 208 -4.75 16.55 -1.14
C ASP A 208 -4.85 15.58 -2.33
N THR A 209 -3.72 15.00 -2.76
CA THR A 209 -3.66 14.06 -3.89
C THR A 209 -4.45 12.78 -3.58
N GLU A 210 -4.35 12.27 -2.36
CA GLU A 210 -5.13 11.11 -1.91
C GLU A 210 -6.63 11.45 -1.84
N ALA A 211 -7.00 12.65 -1.41
CA ALA A 211 -8.40 13.10 -1.38
C ALA A 211 -8.99 13.21 -2.80
N GLU A 212 -8.24 13.80 -3.73
CA GLU A 212 -8.64 13.89 -5.15
C GLU A 212 -8.83 12.49 -5.74
N LEU A 213 -7.84 11.60 -5.58
CA LEU A 213 -7.92 10.21 -6.03
C LEU A 213 -9.13 9.47 -5.43
N ASN A 214 -9.41 9.67 -4.14
CA ASN A 214 -10.54 9.03 -3.46
C ASN A 214 -11.91 9.58 -3.90
N SER A 215 -11.94 10.81 -4.41
CA SER A 215 -13.16 11.45 -4.92
C SER A 215 -13.53 11.02 -6.35
N GLU A 216 -12.59 10.43 -7.09
CA GLU A 216 -12.79 9.98 -8.46
C GLU A 216 -13.97 9.01 -8.55
N ILE A 217 -14.94 9.32 -9.41
CA ILE A 217 -16.16 8.53 -9.55
C ILE A 217 -15.91 7.40 -10.55
N ILE A 218 -16.07 6.16 -10.08
CA ILE A 218 -16.11 4.97 -10.94
C ILE A 218 -17.56 4.78 -11.42
N PRO A 219 -17.83 4.84 -12.73
CA PRO A 219 -19.19 4.76 -13.24
C PRO A 219 -19.86 3.41 -13.00
N GLN A 220 -21.19 3.42 -12.97
CA GLN A 220 -22.01 2.22 -13.02
C GLN A 220 -21.62 1.31 -14.19
N GLY A 221 -21.64 0.00 -13.96
CA GLY A 221 -21.33 -1.04 -14.93
C GLY A 221 -19.85 -1.41 -14.99
N VAL A 222 -18.94 -0.53 -14.58
CA VAL A 222 -17.52 -0.87 -14.45
C VAL A 222 -17.35 -1.92 -13.36
N ALA A 223 -16.69 -3.03 -13.68
CA ALA A 223 -16.41 -4.12 -12.75
C ALA A 223 -17.65 -4.63 -11.97
N GLY A 224 -18.85 -4.56 -12.57
CA GLY A 224 -20.10 -4.98 -11.93
C GLY A 224 -20.66 -4.01 -10.88
N LEU A 225 -20.17 -2.78 -10.80
CA LEU A 225 -20.75 -1.75 -9.94
C LEU A 225 -22.20 -1.44 -10.37
N THR A 226 -23.11 -1.41 -9.40
CA THR A 226 -24.54 -1.19 -9.65
C THR A 226 -24.93 0.29 -9.70
N LYS A 227 -24.02 1.18 -9.33
CA LYS A 227 -24.17 2.63 -9.36
C LYS A 227 -22.81 3.32 -9.43
N ASP A 228 -22.82 4.59 -9.78
CA ASP A 228 -21.65 5.46 -9.69
C ASP A 228 -21.11 5.48 -8.25
N THR A 229 -19.82 5.20 -8.11
CA THR A 229 -19.19 4.95 -6.80
C THR A 229 -17.83 5.65 -6.72
N PRO A 230 -17.59 6.54 -5.73
CA PRO A 230 -16.27 7.12 -5.51
C PRO A 230 -15.23 6.06 -5.19
N LEU A 231 -14.03 6.15 -5.76
CA LEU A 231 -12.95 5.18 -5.59
C LEU A 231 -12.61 4.98 -4.10
N GLY A 232 -12.57 6.04 -3.31
CA GLY A 232 -12.24 5.99 -1.88
C GLY A 232 -13.30 5.29 -1.01
N SER A 233 -14.50 5.05 -1.56
CA SER A 233 -15.56 4.30 -0.87
C SER A 233 -15.51 2.79 -1.14
N ILE A 234 -14.63 2.32 -2.05
CA ILE A 234 -14.46 0.92 -2.41
C ILE A 234 -13.36 0.31 -1.55
N ASP A 235 -13.73 -0.56 -0.60
CA ASP A 235 -12.79 -1.25 0.29
C ASP A 235 -12.54 -2.71 -0.10
N ASN A 236 -13.32 -3.25 -1.03
CA ASN A 236 -13.17 -4.62 -1.52
C ASN A 236 -12.01 -4.72 -2.51
N LEU A 237 -10.97 -5.48 -2.13
CA LEU A 237 -9.76 -5.66 -2.94
C LEU A 237 -10.04 -6.31 -4.31
N GLN A 238 -10.98 -7.24 -4.39
CA GLN A 238 -11.34 -7.88 -5.65
C GLN A 238 -11.98 -6.86 -6.60
N THR A 239 -12.94 -6.06 -6.10
CA THR A 239 -13.56 -4.99 -6.86
C THR A 239 -12.53 -3.97 -7.36
N LEU A 240 -11.57 -3.55 -6.51
CA LEU A 240 -10.48 -2.66 -6.94
C LEU A 240 -9.61 -3.27 -8.05
N ASN A 241 -9.32 -4.57 -7.97
CA ASN A 241 -8.54 -5.26 -9.00
C ASN A 241 -9.31 -5.42 -10.32
N ASP A 242 -10.62 -5.65 -10.27
CA ASP A 242 -11.47 -5.75 -11.44
C ASP A 242 -11.60 -4.38 -12.14
N ILE A 243 -11.72 -3.30 -11.35
CA ILE A 243 -11.69 -1.91 -11.85
C ILE A 243 -10.35 -1.62 -12.53
N LEU A 244 -9.23 -1.95 -11.89
CA LEU A 244 -7.90 -1.76 -12.48
C LEU A 244 -7.78 -2.50 -13.82
N THR A 245 -8.20 -3.77 -13.86
CA THR A 245 -8.17 -4.60 -15.07
C THR A 245 -9.01 -3.99 -16.20
N TYR A 246 -10.21 -3.50 -15.88
CA TYR A 246 -11.07 -2.81 -16.83
C TYR A 246 -10.39 -1.59 -17.44
N TYR A 247 -9.84 -0.69 -16.62
CA TYR A 247 -9.20 0.52 -17.13
C TYR A 247 -7.87 0.26 -17.85
N GLU A 248 -7.13 -0.77 -17.47
CA GLU A 248 -5.95 -1.21 -18.23
C GLU A 248 -6.32 -1.68 -19.65
N TRP A 249 -7.44 -2.41 -19.78
CA TRP A 249 -7.96 -2.81 -21.09
C TRP A 249 -8.45 -1.61 -21.90
N LYS A 250 -9.22 -0.69 -21.29
CA LYS A 250 -9.68 0.54 -21.96
C LYS A 250 -8.51 1.40 -22.45
N ALA A 251 -7.44 1.51 -21.67
CA ALA A 251 -6.24 2.23 -22.09
C ALA A 251 -5.55 1.55 -23.29
N ALA A 252 -5.43 0.21 -23.27
CA ALA A 252 -4.86 -0.53 -24.39
C ALA A 252 -5.72 -0.42 -25.67
N GLU A 253 -7.04 -0.48 -25.53
CA GLU A 253 -8.01 -0.27 -26.60
C GLU A 253 -7.86 1.13 -27.21
N GLY A 254 -7.77 2.17 -26.35
CA GLY A 254 -7.56 3.55 -26.78
C GLY A 254 -6.25 3.73 -27.55
N ILE A 255 -5.15 3.17 -27.06
CA ILE A 255 -3.85 3.22 -27.76
C ILE A 255 -3.93 2.52 -29.12
N ALA A 256 -4.62 1.38 -29.22
CA ALA A 256 -4.79 0.67 -30.48
C ALA A 256 -5.59 1.51 -31.49
N LYS A 257 -6.67 2.17 -31.04
CA LYS A 257 -7.47 3.08 -31.88
C LYS A 257 -6.64 4.27 -32.36
N LEU A 258 -5.91 4.94 -31.47
CA LEU A 258 -5.04 6.06 -31.84
C LEU A 258 -3.96 5.66 -32.86
N LYS A 259 -3.36 4.47 -32.73
CA LYS A 259 -2.39 3.95 -33.70
C LYS A 259 -3.02 3.70 -35.07
N GLN A 260 -4.24 3.17 -35.09
CA GLN A 260 -5.00 2.93 -36.32
C GLN A 260 -5.35 4.26 -37.00
N GLU A 261 -5.86 5.24 -36.26
CA GLU A 261 -6.20 6.57 -36.76
C GLU A 261 -4.97 7.31 -37.29
N ALA A 262 -3.84 7.26 -36.58
CA ALA A 262 -2.57 7.83 -37.04
C ALA A 262 -2.11 7.19 -38.36
N SER A 263 -2.20 5.86 -38.48
CA SER A 263 -1.85 5.14 -39.72
C SER A 263 -2.74 5.54 -40.89
N ILE A 264 -4.04 5.75 -40.66
CA ILE A 264 -4.98 6.20 -41.69
C ILE A 264 -4.69 7.65 -42.09
N SER A 265 -4.42 8.53 -41.12
CA SER A 265 -4.12 9.94 -41.37
C SER A 265 -2.82 10.12 -42.16
N SER A 266 -1.77 9.38 -41.82
CA SER A 266 -0.50 9.42 -42.57
C SER A 266 -0.67 8.97 -44.02
N LYS A 267 -1.44 7.90 -44.28
CA LYS A 267 -1.75 7.46 -45.65
C LYS A 267 -2.51 8.53 -46.45
N LYS A 268 -3.46 9.23 -45.83
CA LYS A 268 -4.18 10.34 -46.47
C LYS A 268 -3.27 11.53 -46.78
N GLN A 269 -2.21 11.74 -46.00
CA GLN A 269 -1.29 12.86 -46.20
C GLN A 269 -0.28 12.58 -47.32
N GLU A 270 0.26 11.34 -47.40
CA GLU A 270 1.08 10.89 -48.54
C GLU A 270 0.31 10.95 -49.87
N ILE A 271 -1.01 10.69 -49.84
CA ILE A 271 -1.87 10.69 -51.03
C ILE A 271 -2.38 12.09 -51.39
N LYS A 272 -2.38 13.04 -50.45
CA LYS A 272 -2.52 14.46 -50.81
C LYS A 272 -1.24 15.02 -51.45
N GLU A 273 -0.06 14.50 -51.08
CA GLU A 273 1.20 14.84 -51.75
C GLU A 273 1.38 14.10 -53.09
N THR A 274 0.76 12.92 -53.25
CA THR A 274 0.64 12.22 -54.53
C THR A 274 -0.75 12.39 -55.11
N ASP A 275 -0.97 13.45 -55.91
CA ASP A 275 -2.18 13.65 -56.75
C ASP A 275 -2.84 12.31 -57.09
N CYS A 276 -4.13 12.09 -56.80
CA CYS A 276 -4.84 10.83 -57.11
C CYS A 276 -4.57 10.34 -58.55
N LYS A 277 -4.29 11.28 -59.46
CA LYS A 277 -3.87 11.07 -60.85
C LYS A 277 -2.57 10.25 -61.04
N LYS A 278 -1.71 10.13 -60.03
CA LYS A 278 -0.45 9.36 -60.05
C LYS A 278 -0.64 7.90 -59.60
N ILE A 279 -1.82 7.55 -59.07
CA ILE A 279 -2.16 6.18 -58.69
C ILE A 279 -2.50 5.40 -59.96
N ALA A 280 -1.51 4.67 -60.49
CA ALA A 280 -1.63 3.91 -61.73
C ALA A 280 -2.38 2.57 -61.57
N ASN A 281 -2.46 2.04 -60.34
CA ASN A 281 -3.11 0.76 -60.05
C ASN A 281 -4.55 0.98 -59.55
N PRO A 282 -5.59 0.50 -60.28
CA PRO A 282 -6.98 0.66 -59.88
C PRO A 282 -7.32 0.05 -58.51
N GLN A 283 -6.61 -1.01 -58.10
CA GLN A 283 -6.84 -1.68 -56.81
C GLN A 283 -6.38 -0.85 -55.61
N ASP A 284 -5.46 0.10 -55.82
CA ASP A 284 -4.95 0.98 -54.78
C ASP A 284 -5.76 2.29 -54.67
N CYS A 285 -6.64 2.55 -55.66
CA CYS A 285 -7.54 3.70 -55.70
C CYS A 285 -8.83 3.45 -54.89
N LYS A 286 -8.78 3.64 -53.57
CA LYS A 286 -9.89 3.32 -52.64
C LYS A 286 -10.45 4.55 -51.91
N PRO A 287 -11.75 4.56 -51.55
CA PRO A 287 -12.35 5.66 -50.78
C PRO A 287 -11.65 5.95 -49.44
N GLU A 288 -11.04 4.92 -48.83
CA GLU A 288 -10.28 5.02 -47.58
C GLU A 288 -9.10 5.99 -47.68
N VAL A 289 -8.54 6.17 -48.87
CA VAL A 289 -7.45 7.11 -49.16
C VAL A 289 -7.90 8.45 -49.73
N GLY A 290 -9.22 8.68 -49.87
CA GLY A 290 -9.77 9.94 -50.39
C GLY A 290 -9.81 10.05 -51.92
N CYS A 291 -9.48 8.97 -52.63
CA CYS A 291 -9.60 8.87 -54.09
C CYS A 291 -10.64 7.81 -54.47
N LYS A 292 -11.28 7.94 -55.64
CA LYS A 292 -12.22 6.98 -56.20
C LYS A 292 -11.85 6.68 -57.65
N TYR A 293 -11.85 5.39 -58.00
CA TYR A 293 -11.65 4.99 -59.39
C TYR A 293 -12.89 5.31 -60.22
N ASN A 294 -12.71 6.07 -61.28
CA ASN A 294 -13.77 6.45 -62.20
C ASN A 294 -13.71 5.50 -63.42
N GLU A 295 -14.71 4.62 -63.53
CA GLU A 295 -14.79 3.63 -64.63
C GLU A 295 -14.96 4.28 -66.01
N THR A 296 -15.49 5.51 -66.07
CA THR A 296 -15.70 6.24 -67.33
C THR A 296 -14.41 6.89 -67.83
N SER A 297 -13.61 7.49 -66.94
CA SER A 297 -12.32 8.10 -67.31
C SER A 297 -11.14 7.12 -67.21
N LYS A 298 -11.38 5.90 -66.70
CA LYS A 298 -10.36 4.87 -66.41
C LYS A 298 -9.21 5.38 -65.54
N ALA A 299 -9.47 6.38 -64.71
CA ALA A 299 -8.48 7.06 -63.88
C ALA A 299 -8.92 7.13 -62.42
N CYS A 300 -7.94 7.28 -61.53
CA CYS A 300 -8.16 7.55 -60.12
C CYS A 300 -8.36 9.06 -59.90
N GLU A 301 -9.52 9.45 -59.40
CA GLU A 301 -9.91 10.84 -59.19
C GLU A 301 -10.16 11.10 -57.70
N GLU A 302 -10.17 12.36 -57.25
CA GLU A 302 -10.53 12.69 -55.86
C GLU A 302 -11.99 12.34 -55.59
N ASP A 303 -12.30 11.78 -54.42
CA ASP A 303 -13.69 11.49 -54.05
C ASP A 303 -14.40 12.77 -53.59
N PRO A 304 -15.42 13.27 -54.32
CA PRO A 304 -16.16 14.49 -53.94
C PRO A 304 -16.96 14.34 -52.63
N LYS A 305 -17.03 13.15 -52.01
CA LYS A 305 -17.61 12.94 -50.67
C LYS A 305 -16.62 13.04 -49.51
N SER A 306 -15.34 13.29 -49.75
CA SER A 306 -14.41 13.59 -48.65
C SER A 306 -14.85 14.90 -47.98
N PRO A 307 -15.10 14.96 -46.65
CA PRO A 307 -15.40 16.21 -45.99
C PRO A 307 -14.12 17.05 -46.03
N VAL A 308 -14.01 17.88 -47.06
CA VAL A 308 -13.05 18.96 -47.16
C VAL A 308 -13.39 19.88 -45.99
N VAL A 309 -12.70 19.68 -44.87
CA VAL A 309 -12.51 20.72 -43.86
C VAL A 309 -11.88 21.88 -44.63
N LYS A 310 -12.73 22.86 -44.95
CA LYS A 310 -12.33 24.19 -45.38
C LYS A 310 -11.45 24.74 -44.27
N THR A 311 -10.14 24.64 -44.44
CA THR A 311 -9.19 25.42 -43.65
C THR A 311 -9.40 26.87 -44.07
N ASN A 312 -10.02 27.67 -43.20
CA ASN A 312 -10.03 29.11 -43.34
C ASN A 312 -8.57 29.60 -43.36
N LYS A 313 -8.18 30.18 -44.50
CA LYS A 313 -7.09 31.16 -44.58
C LYS A 313 -7.74 32.52 -44.85
N GLU A 314 -7.18 33.52 -44.16
CA GLU A 314 -7.36 34.97 -44.28
C GLU A 314 -8.66 35.52 -43.63
N THR A 315 -8.59 36.48 -42.71
CA THR A 315 -7.69 37.65 -42.61
C THR A 315 -7.31 37.96 -41.17
#